data_AF-A0A2W6VZJ9-F1
#
_entry.id   AF-A0A2W6VZJ9-F1
#
_cell.length_a   1.000
_cell.length_b   1.000
_cell.length_c   1.000
_cell.angle_alpha   90.00
_cell.angle_beta   90.00
_cell.angle_gamma   90.00
#
_symmetry.space_group_name_H-M   'P 1'
#
loop_
_entity.id
_entity.type
_entity.pdbx_description
1 polymer ?
#
loop_
_entity_poly.entity_id
_entity_poly.type
_entity_poly.pdbx_seq_one_letter_code
_entity_poly.pdbx_strand_id
1 'polypeptide(L)'
;MILLAAAATLMGLTELPPQAPAPGRCRVFLWAKTETPFRIAMLDESSQTLRLRKGKQMFDIAQFAPGEYGGHGYRVAVHLEFASGGQIQNGQLISSGSLRIEQVNAQGLPAGESISVPVGGMRGCG
;
A
#
# COMPACT_ATOMS: atom_id res chain seq x y z
N MET A 1 33.91 5.80 -14.83
CA MET A 1 32.47 6.12 -14.73
C MET A 1 31.91 5.34 -13.55
N ILE A 2 31.69 5.99 -12.41
CA ILE A 2 31.06 5.38 -11.24
C ILE A 2 29.58 5.78 -11.33
N LEU A 3 28.69 4.79 -11.52
CA LEU A 3 27.25 5.00 -11.41
C LEU A 3 26.92 5.33 -9.95
N LEU A 4 26.48 6.55 -9.67
CA LEU A 4 25.75 6.84 -8.44
C LEU A 4 24.36 6.22 -8.57
N ALA A 5 24.12 5.11 -7.86
CA ALA A 5 22.76 4.67 -7.57
C ALA A 5 22.17 5.67 -6.56
N ALA A 6 21.20 6.46 -7.00
CA ALA A 6 20.39 7.27 -6.10
C ALA A 6 19.56 6.32 -5.24
N ALA A 7 19.96 6.16 -3.97
CA ALA A 7 19.09 5.61 -2.95
C ALA A 7 17.95 6.61 -2.75
N ALA A 8 16.83 6.37 -3.44
CA ALA A 8 15.58 7.08 -3.21
C ALA A 8 15.12 6.74 -1.80
N THR A 9 15.57 7.53 -0.84
CA THR A 9 15.14 7.43 0.54
C THR A 9 13.63 7.65 0.57
N LEU A 10 12.90 6.61 0.96
CA LEU A 10 11.48 6.59 1.29
C LEU A 10 11.15 7.50 2.51
N MET A 11 11.77 8.67 2.61
CA MET A 11 11.77 9.60 3.76
C MET A 11 10.36 10.04 4.20
N GLY A 12 9.33 9.74 3.42
CA GLY A 12 7.94 9.95 3.80
C GLY A 12 7.25 8.71 4.37
N LEU A 13 7.40 7.54 3.76
CA LEU A 13 6.60 6.36 4.10
C LEU A 13 7.23 5.62 5.28
N THR A 14 6.46 5.48 6.34
CA THR A 14 6.93 4.87 7.59
C THR A 14 6.03 3.72 8.00
N GLU A 15 6.48 2.89 8.95
CA GLU A 15 5.73 1.72 9.38
C GLU A 15 4.36 2.08 9.98
N LEU A 16 3.29 1.49 9.45
CA LEU A 16 1.97 1.52 10.06
C LEU A 16 1.99 0.83 11.43
N PRO A 17 1.33 1.37 12.48
CA PRO A 17 1.18 0.67 13.76
C PRO A 17 0.38 -0.64 13.60
N PRO A 18 0.50 -1.62 14.52
CA PRO A 18 -0.35 -2.82 14.55
C PRO A 18 -1.84 -2.47 14.39
N GLN A 19 -2.53 -3.14 13.46
CA GLN A 19 -3.97 -2.98 13.28
C GLN A 19 -4.62 -4.37 13.28
N ALA A 20 -5.59 -4.59 14.16
CA ALA A 20 -6.34 -5.84 14.19
C ALA A 20 -7.38 -5.87 13.07
N PRO A 21 -7.76 -7.04 12.54
CA PRO A 21 -8.98 -7.19 11.76
C PRO A 21 -10.20 -6.76 12.59
N ALA A 22 -11.19 -6.13 11.95
CA ALA A 22 -12.46 -5.81 12.61
C ALA A 22 -13.45 -6.98 12.39
N PRO A 23 -14.37 -7.25 13.33
CA PRO A 23 -15.34 -8.33 13.19
C PRO A 23 -16.19 -8.23 11.92
N GLY A 24 -16.31 -9.34 11.19
CA GLY A 24 -16.99 -9.45 9.91
C GLY A 24 -16.28 -8.73 8.74
N ARG A 25 -15.03 -8.31 8.90
CA ARG A 25 -14.31 -7.50 7.90
C ARG A 25 -12.94 -8.07 7.59
N CYS A 26 -12.57 -7.96 6.31
CA CYS A 26 -11.28 -8.38 5.81
C CYS A 26 -10.40 -7.18 5.50
N ARG A 27 -9.12 -7.31 5.85
CA ARG A 27 -8.08 -6.32 5.59
C ARG A 27 -6.90 -6.99 4.93
N VAL A 28 -6.25 -6.28 4.01
CA VAL A 28 -4.99 -6.70 3.42
C VAL A 28 -3.87 -5.85 3.99
N PHE A 29 -2.94 -6.49 4.69
CA PHE A 29 -1.77 -5.85 5.27
C PHE A 29 -0.61 -5.96 4.28
N LEU A 30 -0.04 -4.83 3.89
CA LEU A 30 1.03 -4.77 2.89
C LEU A 30 2.34 -4.30 3.55
N TRP A 31 3.43 -5.00 3.25
CA TRP A 31 4.78 -4.63 3.67
C TRP A 31 5.73 -4.65 2.49
N ALA A 32 6.73 -3.77 2.49
CA ALA A 32 7.73 -3.75 1.43
C ALA A 32 8.65 -4.98 1.49
N LYS A 33 9.09 -5.47 0.33
CA LYS A 33 10.03 -6.60 0.21
C LYS A 33 11.52 -6.19 0.22
N THR A 34 11.88 -5.05 0.82
CA THR A 34 13.27 -4.56 0.90
C THR A 34 13.93 -4.89 2.26
N GLU A 35 15.16 -4.42 2.52
CA GLU A 35 16.06 -4.83 3.64
C GLU A 35 15.44 -4.92 5.04
N THR A 36 14.30 -4.27 5.30
CA THR A 36 13.44 -4.57 6.47
C THR A 36 11.97 -4.43 6.04
N PRO A 37 11.07 -5.39 6.34
CA PRO A 37 9.68 -5.25 5.92
C PRO A 37 8.98 -4.18 6.75
N PHE A 38 8.92 -2.96 6.21
CA PHE A 38 8.11 -1.87 6.74
C PHE A 38 6.68 -2.01 6.23
N ARG A 39 5.69 -1.94 7.14
CA ARG A 39 4.27 -1.92 6.78
C ARG A 39 3.93 -0.58 6.16
N ILE A 40 3.53 -0.61 4.91
CA ILE A 40 3.32 0.58 4.07
C ILE A 40 1.87 0.94 3.90
N ALA A 41 1.01 -0.08 3.84
CA ALA A 41 -0.39 0.12 3.56
C ALA A 41 -1.25 -0.95 4.22
N MET A 42 -2.47 -0.56 4.54
CA MET A 42 -3.54 -1.47 4.92
C MET A 42 -4.75 -1.16 4.04
N LEU A 43 -5.20 -2.15 3.30
CA LEU A 43 -6.43 -2.07 2.52
C LEU A 43 -7.57 -2.61 3.36
N ASP A 44 -8.61 -1.80 3.58
CA ASP A 44 -9.87 -2.27 4.15
C ASP A 44 -10.81 -2.63 3.00
N GLU A 45 -11.07 -3.94 2.82
CA GLU A 45 -11.89 -4.43 1.72
C GLU A 45 -13.36 -4.00 1.86
N SER A 46 -13.82 -3.76 3.09
CA SER A 46 -15.22 -3.41 3.36
C SER A 46 -15.53 -1.95 3.01
N SER A 47 -14.60 -1.04 3.28
CA SER A 47 -14.74 0.38 2.98
C SER A 47 -14.05 0.82 1.70
N GLN A 48 -13.33 -0.09 1.02
CA GLN A 48 -12.53 0.23 -0.16
C GLN A 48 -11.57 1.41 0.08
N THR A 49 -10.94 1.42 1.26
CA THR A 49 -10.02 2.48 1.68
C THR A 49 -8.62 1.93 1.85
N LEU A 50 -7.63 2.67 1.39
CA LEU A 50 -6.22 2.40 1.64
C LEU A 50 -5.70 3.34 2.72
N ARG A 51 -5.18 2.78 3.81
CA ARG A 51 -4.55 3.51 4.89
C ARG A 51 -3.04 3.57 4.68
N LEU A 52 -2.48 4.77 4.76
CA LEU A 52 -1.06 5.05 4.59
C LEU A 52 -0.52 5.84 5.78
N ARG A 53 0.80 5.80 5.96
CA ARG A 53 1.51 6.60 6.96
C ARG A 53 2.61 7.41 6.33
N LYS A 54 2.54 8.74 6.49
CA LYS A 54 3.60 9.67 6.13
C LYS A 54 4.20 10.30 7.39
N GLY A 55 5.41 9.90 7.76
CA GLY A 55 6.05 10.31 9.02
C GLY A 55 5.17 10.00 10.25
N LYS A 56 4.60 11.04 10.88
CA LYS A 56 3.69 10.88 12.03
C LYS A 56 2.21 10.89 11.65
N GLN A 57 1.89 11.21 10.40
CA GLN A 57 0.51 11.33 9.94
C GLN A 57 0.00 10.02 9.36
N MET A 58 -1.20 9.65 9.79
CA MET A 58 -1.99 8.55 9.24
C MET A 58 -3.12 9.17 8.44
N PHE A 59 -3.39 8.63 7.26
CA PHE A 59 -4.51 9.08 6.45
C PHE A 59 -5.04 7.94 5.60
N ASP A 60 -6.33 8.04 5.31
CA ASP A 60 -7.08 7.07 4.53
C ASP A 60 -7.43 7.70 3.18
N ILE A 61 -7.19 6.99 2.09
CA ILE A 61 -7.57 7.40 0.74
C ILE A 61 -8.59 6.41 0.19
N ALA A 62 -9.58 6.92 -0.54
CA ALA A 62 -10.68 6.12 -1.07
C ALA A 62 -10.34 5.54 -2.44
N GLN A 63 -10.88 4.37 -2.73
CA GLN A 63 -10.84 3.79 -4.07
C GLN A 63 -11.66 4.64 -5.03
N PHE A 64 -11.08 5.01 -6.18
CA PHE A 64 -11.79 5.71 -7.25
C PHE A 64 -11.87 4.89 -8.54
N ALA A 65 -11.04 3.85 -8.68
CA ALA A 65 -11.16 2.81 -9.69
C ALA A 65 -10.61 1.48 -9.12
N PRO A 66 -10.91 0.31 -9.72
CA PRO A 66 -10.38 -0.97 -9.23
C PRO A 66 -8.86 -0.96 -9.11
N GLY A 67 -8.36 -1.22 -7.90
CA GLY A 67 -6.93 -1.14 -7.56
C GLY A 67 -6.36 0.28 -7.41
N GLU A 68 -7.13 1.34 -7.65
CA GLU A 68 -6.66 2.73 -7.69
C GLU A 68 -7.29 3.58 -6.57
N TYR A 69 -6.44 4.21 -5.75
CA TYR A 69 -6.83 4.94 -4.55
C TYR A 69 -6.33 6.38 -4.60
N GLY A 70 -7.13 7.32 -4.11
CA GLY A 70 -6.83 8.75 -4.25
C GLY A 70 -7.30 9.59 -3.07
N GLY A 71 -6.50 10.59 -2.72
CA GLY A 71 -6.81 11.53 -1.65
C GLY A 71 -5.55 12.11 -1.01
N HIS A 72 -5.69 13.20 -0.25
CA HIS A 72 -4.60 13.82 0.51
C HIS A 72 -3.33 14.15 -0.32
N GLY A 73 -3.48 14.47 -1.62
CA GLY A 73 -2.36 14.76 -2.52
C GLY A 73 -1.62 13.53 -3.05
N TYR A 74 -2.23 12.35 -2.94
CA TYR A 74 -1.67 11.08 -3.41
C TYR A 74 -2.62 10.35 -4.36
N ARG A 75 -2.03 9.62 -5.31
CA ARG A 75 -2.64 8.53 -6.05
C ARG A 75 -1.83 7.26 -5.81
N VAL A 76 -2.51 6.15 -5.56
CA VAL A 76 -1.87 4.86 -5.31
C VAL A 76 -2.53 3.79 -6.16
N ALA A 77 -1.76 3.18 -7.04
CA ALA A 77 -2.14 1.98 -7.76
C ALA A 77 -1.64 0.74 -7.01
N VAL A 78 -2.54 -0.22 -6.81
CA VAL A 78 -2.34 -1.44 -6.05
C VAL A 78 -2.49 -2.63 -6.99
N HIS A 79 -1.42 -3.38 -7.19
CA HIS A 79 -1.44 -4.64 -7.92
C HIS A 79 -1.08 -5.77 -6.98
N LEU A 80 -1.98 -6.72 -6.78
CA LEU A 80 -1.79 -7.84 -5.85
C LEU A 80 -2.18 -9.15 -6.54
N GLU A 81 -1.34 -10.15 -6.37
CA GLU A 81 -1.60 -11.54 -6.73
C GLU A 81 -1.54 -12.37 -5.45
N PHE A 82 -2.63 -13.09 -5.18
CA PHE A 82 -2.69 -13.99 -4.04
C PHE A 82 -2.20 -15.38 -4.45
N ALA A 83 -1.50 -16.08 -3.54
CA ALA A 83 -1.09 -17.45 -3.78
C ALA A 83 -2.33 -18.32 -4.10
N SER A 84 -2.31 -19.00 -5.24
CA SER A 84 -3.47 -19.67 -5.82
C SER A 84 -3.97 -20.85 -4.98
N GLY A 85 -5.30 -20.91 -4.80
CA GLY A 85 -6.00 -21.96 -4.06
C GLY A 85 -7.53 -21.91 -4.14
N GLY A 86 -8.09 -21.26 -5.17
CA GLY A 86 -9.54 -21.07 -5.31
C GLY A 86 -10.03 -19.80 -4.60
N GLN A 87 -10.68 -19.92 -3.43
CA GLN A 87 -11.29 -18.78 -2.75
C GLN A 87 -10.27 -17.99 -1.92
N ILE A 88 -10.45 -16.66 -1.84
CA ILE A 88 -9.60 -15.82 -1.00
C ILE A 88 -9.93 -16.08 0.47
N GLN A 89 -8.97 -16.58 1.26
CA GLN A 89 -9.18 -17.02 2.65
C GLN A 89 -8.53 -16.08 3.67
N ASN A 90 -8.96 -16.20 4.92
CA ASN A 90 -8.27 -15.58 6.06
C ASN A 90 -6.86 -16.20 6.20
N GLY A 91 -5.85 -15.36 6.40
CA GLY A 91 -4.45 -15.76 6.48
C GLY A 91 -3.78 -15.96 5.11
N GLN A 92 -4.47 -15.71 4.00
CA GLN A 92 -3.89 -15.92 2.68
C GLN A 92 -2.77 -14.93 2.39
N LEU A 93 -1.66 -15.46 1.89
CA LEU A 93 -0.47 -14.69 1.54
C LEU A 93 -0.54 -14.15 0.12
N ILE A 94 0.03 -12.96 -0.06
CA ILE A 94 0.25 -12.32 -1.35
C ILE A 94 1.55 -12.89 -1.93
N SER A 95 1.47 -13.57 -3.07
CA SER A 95 2.63 -14.17 -3.76
C SER A 95 3.44 -13.07 -4.47
N SER A 96 2.75 -12.19 -5.18
CA SER A 96 3.33 -11.05 -5.89
C SER A 96 2.51 -9.79 -5.63
N GLY A 97 3.16 -8.65 -5.50
CA GLY A 97 2.45 -7.40 -5.33
C GLY A 97 3.35 -6.20 -5.56
N SER A 98 2.74 -5.10 -5.99
CA SER A 98 3.39 -3.79 -6.10
C SER A 98 2.43 -2.66 -5.74
N LEU A 99 3.00 -1.62 -5.14
CA LEU A 99 2.35 -0.33 -4.94
C LEU A 99 3.05 0.71 -5.79
N ARG A 100 2.31 1.40 -6.65
CA ARG A 100 2.79 2.62 -7.29
C ARG A 100 2.18 3.80 -6.58
N ILE A 101 3.01 4.64 -5.98
CA ILE A 101 2.59 5.80 -5.19
C ILE A 101 3.07 7.05 -5.93
N GLU A 102 2.12 7.91 -6.29
CA GLU A 102 2.35 9.16 -7.03
C GLU A 102 1.82 10.36 -6.24
N GLN A 103 2.61 11.42 -6.16
CA GLN A 103 2.15 12.69 -5.59
C GLN A 103 1.42 13.52 -6.66
N VAL A 104 0.23 14.04 -6.32
CA VAL A 104 -0.60 14.85 -7.20
C VAL A 104 -0.89 16.24 -6.62
N ASN A 105 -1.09 17.22 -7.49
CA ASN A 105 -1.52 18.57 -7.09
C ASN A 105 -3.04 18.64 -6.86
N ALA A 106 -3.54 19.83 -6.54
CA ALA A 106 -4.97 20.08 -6.32
C ALA A 106 -5.85 19.78 -7.55
N GLN A 107 -5.27 19.78 -8.75
CA GLN A 107 -5.93 19.44 -10.01
C GLN A 107 -5.84 17.93 -10.34
N GLY A 108 -5.23 17.14 -9.47
CA GLY A 108 -5.02 15.71 -9.69
C GLY A 108 -3.99 15.39 -10.77
N LEU A 109 -3.13 16.35 -11.13
CA LEU A 109 -2.02 16.12 -12.05
C LEU A 109 -0.78 15.68 -11.27
N PRO A 110 0.09 14.82 -11.85
CA PRO A 110 1.36 14.46 -11.25
C PRO A 110 2.15 15.72 -10.88
N ALA A 111 2.57 15.82 -9.63
CA ALA A 111 3.18 17.02 -9.06
C ALA A 111 4.53 16.74 -8.38
N GLY A 112 4.99 15.49 -8.42
CA GLY A 112 6.21 15.08 -7.75
C GLY A 112 6.61 13.68 -8.16
N GLU A 113 7.31 13.00 -7.25
CA GLU A 113 7.86 11.68 -7.50
C GLU A 113 6.77 10.61 -7.58
N SER A 114 7.02 9.64 -8.47
CA SER A 114 6.29 8.38 -8.54
C SER A 114 7.25 7.26 -8.16
N ILE A 115 6.89 6.48 -7.15
CA ILE A 115 7.68 5.35 -6.67
C ILE A 115 6.90 4.04 -6.86
N SER A 116 7.61 2.98 -7.25
CA SER A 116 7.06 1.63 -7.31
C SER A 116 7.74 0.78 -6.25
N VAL A 117 6.97 0.27 -5.29
CA VAL A 117 7.46 -0.51 -4.16
C VAL A 117 6.96 -1.95 -4.31
N PRO A 118 7.85 -2.96 -4.39
CA PRO A 118 7.43 -4.35 -4.36
C PRO A 118 6.92 -4.70 -2.96
N VAL A 119 5.77 -5.36 -2.89
CA VAL A 119 5.10 -5.65 -1.62
C VAL A 119 4.84 -7.14 -1.44
N GLY A 120 4.98 -7.58 -0.20
CA GLY A 120 4.34 -8.79 0.31
C GLY A 120 3.11 -8.39 1.09
N GLY A 121 2.35 -9.38 1.53
CA GLY A 121 1.19 -9.12 2.34
C GLY A 121 0.46 -10.37 2.79
N MET A 122 -0.52 -10.14 3.66
CA MET A 122 -1.44 -11.15 4.13
C MET A 122 -2.83 -10.53 4.23
N ARG A 123 -3.85 -11.31 3.85
CA ARG A 123 -5.24 -10.97 4.13
C ARG A 123 -5.66 -11.53 5.48
N GLY A 124 -6.13 -10.67 6.37
CA GLY A 124 -6.70 -11.05 7.66
C GLY A 124 -8.18 -10.68 7.73
N CYS A 125 -9.02 -11.65 8.05
CA CYS A 125 -10.44 -11.48 8.36
C CYS A 125 -10.67 -11.84 9.83
N GLY A 126 -11.54 -11.11 10.51
CA GLY A 126 -11.93 -11.38 11.90
C GLY A 126 -13.42 -11.19 12.10
#